data_AF-A0A2H0PPI7-F1
#
_entry.id   AF-A0A2H0PPI7-F1
#
_cell.length_a   1.000
_cell.length_b   1.000
_cell.length_c   1.000
_cell.angle_alpha   90.00
_cell.angle_beta   90.00
_cell.angle_gamma   90.00
#
_symmetry.space_group_name_H-M   'P 1'
#
loop_
_entity.id
_entity.type
_entity.pdbx_description
1 polymer ?
#
loop_
_entity_poly.entity_id
_entity_poly.type
_entity_poly.pdbx_seq_one_letter_code
_entity_poly.pdbx_strand_id
1 'polypeptide(L)'
;MTEAEPAVTEASPNKWNPLDQTLFNHRIVQISGPVNEQLAYRVNREILSMSFEDKTKPIYLFINSPGGEVTSGFSIYDTARFVGPEIYTVVTGLAASMGSLIALCAKKQNRLAFPNSKFLIHQPLISGGLYGQASDLEIHAKDIIKLKGTINKLYAEETGRSFEDVVKATDRDKWFDAAEAKDFGLISKIITGFDQLPKK
;
A
#
# COMPACT_ATOMS: atom_id res chain seq x y z
N MET A 1 -40.51 -33.48 6.40
CA MET A 1 -39.38 -33.24 7.32
C MET A 1 -38.38 -32.41 6.55
N THR A 2 -38.40 -31.11 6.76
CA THR A 2 -37.45 -30.16 6.17
C THR A 2 -36.20 -30.16 7.03
N GLU A 3 -35.09 -30.66 6.49
CA GLU A 3 -33.79 -30.51 7.12
C GLU A 3 -33.41 -29.02 7.12
N ALA A 4 -33.22 -28.46 8.31
CA ALA A 4 -32.74 -27.10 8.46
C ALA A 4 -31.26 -27.05 8.08
N GLU A 5 -30.87 -26.12 7.21
CA GLU A 5 -29.47 -25.79 6.96
C GLU A 5 -28.77 -25.40 8.26
N PRO A 6 -27.51 -25.80 8.48
CA PRO A 6 -26.78 -25.38 9.66
C PRO A 6 -26.55 -23.87 9.60
N ALA A 7 -27.00 -23.16 10.63
CA ALA A 7 -26.74 -21.74 10.80
C ALA A 7 -25.23 -21.49 10.71
N VAL A 8 -24.82 -20.67 9.74
CA VAL A 8 -23.48 -20.09 9.66
C VAL A 8 -23.28 -19.31 10.94
N THR A 9 -22.48 -19.83 11.86
CA THR A 9 -22.07 -19.09 13.05
C THR A 9 -21.25 -17.90 12.58
N GLU A 10 -21.81 -16.70 12.66
CA GLU A 10 -21.07 -15.46 12.48
C GLU A 10 -19.87 -15.49 13.43
N ALA A 11 -18.66 -15.59 12.88
CA ALA A 11 -17.45 -15.45 13.64
C ALA A 11 -17.48 -14.07 14.32
N SER A 12 -17.39 -14.06 15.65
CA SER A 12 -17.55 -12.85 16.44
C SER A 12 -16.58 -11.75 15.96
N PRO A 13 -17.05 -10.53 15.63
CA PRO A 13 -16.25 -9.55 14.89
C PRO A 13 -15.12 -8.87 15.69
N ASN A 14 -14.79 -9.31 16.91
CA ASN A 14 -13.92 -8.53 17.80
C ASN A 14 -13.22 -9.36 18.90
N LYS A 15 -12.49 -10.42 18.54
CA LYS A 15 -11.39 -10.90 19.39
C LYS A 15 -10.09 -10.70 18.65
N TRP A 16 -9.44 -9.60 18.99
CA TRP A 16 -8.04 -9.36 18.68
C TRP A 16 -7.24 -10.59 19.14
N ASN A 17 -6.61 -11.30 18.19
CA ASN A 17 -5.90 -12.53 18.55
C ASN A 17 -4.56 -12.16 19.24
N PRO A 18 -3.96 -13.05 20.05
CA PRO A 18 -2.70 -12.74 20.74
C PRO A 18 -1.53 -12.37 19.82
N LEU A 19 -1.52 -12.86 18.57
CA LEU A 19 -0.50 -12.51 17.57
C LEU A 19 -0.67 -11.07 17.10
N ASP A 20 -1.91 -10.67 16.77
CA ASP A 20 -2.22 -9.29 16.41
C ASP A 20 -1.79 -8.37 17.57
N GLN A 21 -1.93 -8.80 18.82
CA GLN A 21 -1.64 -7.94 20.00
C GLN A 21 -0.16 -7.72 20.15
N THR A 22 0.58 -8.79 19.92
CA THR A 22 2.03 -8.75 19.88
C THR A 22 2.47 -7.79 18.77
N LEU A 23 1.96 -7.91 17.55
CA LEU A 23 2.30 -7.00 16.44
C LEU A 23 1.93 -5.55 16.73
N PHE A 24 0.74 -5.29 17.26
CA PHE A 24 0.28 -3.94 17.59
C PHE A 24 1.15 -3.29 18.67
N ASN A 25 1.47 -4.01 19.74
CA ASN A 25 2.37 -3.54 20.79
C ASN A 25 3.78 -3.25 20.26
N HIS A 26 4.21 -3.98 19.22
CA HIS A 26 5.46 -3.72 18.49
C HIS A 26 5.31 -2.68 17.37
N ARG A 27 4.13 -2.06 17.22
CA ARG A 27 3.80 -1.03 16.23
C ARG A 27 4.00 -1.50 14.78
N ILE A 28 3.71 -2.77 14.55
CA ILE A 28 3.77 -3.42 13.25
C ILE A 28 2.36 -3.53 12.70
N VAL A 29 2.17 -3.01 11.49
CA VAL A 29 0.94 -3.13 10.70
C VAL A 29 1.25 -3.95 9.46
N GLN A 30 0.52 -5.04 9.26
CA GLN A 30 0.66 -5.86 8.06
C GLN A 30 -0.26 -5.32 6.96
N ILE A 31 0.21 -5.29 5.72
CA ILE A 31 -0.56 -4.93 4.52
C ILE A 31 -0.35 -6.07 3.52
N SER A 32 -1.21 -7.09 3.61
CA SER A 32 -1.06 -8.34 2.86
C SER A 32 -2.30 -8.61 2.00
N GLY A 33 -2.08 -9.03 0.76
CA GLY A 33 -3.13 -9.34 -0.21
C GLY A 33 -3.68 -8.12 -0.95
N PRO A 34 -4.77 -8.28 -1.73
CA PRO A 34 -5.34 -7.21 -2.53
C PRO A 34 -5.80 -6.01 -1.70
N VAL A 35 -5.55 -4.80 -2.19
CA VAL A 35 -6.03 -3.56 -1.58
C VAL A 35 -7.52 -3.39 -1.88
N ASN A 36 -8.32 -3.32 -0.82
CA ASN A 36 -9.75 -3.10 -0.85
C ASN A 36 -10.20 -2.32 0.41
N GLU A 37 -11.49 -2.00 0.48
CA GLU A 37 -12.10 -1.25 1.59
C GLU A 37 -11.81 -1.88 2.96
N GLN A 38 -11.93 -3.21 3.08
CA GLN A 38 -11.72 -3.92 4.36
C GLN A 38 -10.26 -3.81 4.82
N LEU A 39 -9.31 -3.96 3.90
CA LEU A 39 -7.88 -3.80 4.19
C LEU A 39 -7.59 -2.35 4.61
N ALA A 40 -8.10 -1.37 3.86
CA ALA A 40 -7.90 0.04 4.16
C ALA A 40 -8.50 0.43 5.51
N TYR A 41 -9.73 0.00 5.81
CA TYR A 41 -10.38 0.22 7.09
C TYR A 41 -9.53 -0.29 8.26
N ARG A 42 -9.05 -1.55 8.17
CA ARG A 42 -8.22 -2.15 9.22
C ARG A 42 -6.89 -1.40 9.39
N VAL A 43 -6.15 -1.17 8.30
CA VAL A 43 -4.85 -0.49 8.32
C VAL A 43 -4.96 0.91 8.90
N ASN A 44 -5.94 1.69 8.44
CA ASN A 44 -6.15 3.05 8.92
C ASN A 44 -6.48 3.07 10.41
N ARG A 45 -7.33 2.14 10.88
CA ARG A 45 -7.66 2.03 12.30
C ARG A 45 -6.42 1.74 13.13
N GLU A 46 -5.59 0.79 12.71
CA GLU A 46 -4.34 0.45 13.42
C GLU A 46 -3.37 1.64 13.48
N ILE A 47 -3.13 2.32 12.34
CA ILE A 47 -2.24 3.50 12.26
C ILE A 47 -2.75 4.63 13.17
N LEU A 48 -4.05 4.94 13.11
CA LEU A 48 -4.65 5.99 13.94
C LEU A 48 -4.57 5.63 15.42
N SER A 49 -4.90 4.39 15.79
CA SER A 49 -4.78 3.92 17.18
C SER A 49 -3.35 4.05 17.71
N MET A 50 -2.35 3.58 16.96
CA MET A 50 -0.93 3.70 17.33
C MET A 50 -0.49 5.17 17.43
N SER A 51 -1.01 6.05 16.57
CA SER A 51 -0.73 7.48 16.61
C SER A 51 -1.35 8.19 17.82
N PHE A 52 -2.47 7.70 18.35
CA PHE A 52 -3.06 8.25 19.58
C PHE A 52 -2.36 7.73 20.82
N GLU A 53 -1.86 6.50 20.79
CA GLU A 53 -1.10 5.91 21.90
C GLU A 53 0.25 6.62 22.12
N ASP A 54 1.02 6.82 21.05
CA ASP A 54 2.33 7.48 21.13
C ASP A 54 2.72 8.07 19.77
N LYS A 55 2.87 9.39 19.71
CA LYS A 55 3.23 10.13 18.49
C LYS A 55 4.73 10.10 18.19
N THR A 56 5.55 9.70 19.15
CA THR A 56 7.03 9.77 19.05
C THR A 56 7.63 8.46 18.54
N LYS A 57 6.93 7.34 18.77
CA LYS A 57 7.38 6.01 18.37
C LYS A 57 7.01 5.69 16.92
N PRO A 58 7.94 5.10 16.13
CA PRO A 58 7.69 4.77 14.74
C PRO A 58 6.59 3.72 14.55
N ILE A 59 6.00 3.67 13.35
CA ILE A 59 5.09 2.62 12.92
C ILE A 59 5.70 1.94 11.69
N TYR A 60 5.68 0.61 11.67
CA TYR A 60 6.25 -0.20 10.60
C TYR A 60 5.15 -0.87 9.78
N LEU A 61 5.07 -0.52 8.50
CA LEU A 61 4.13 -1.10 7.54
C LEU A 61 4.84 -2.21 6.76
N PHE A 62 4.47 -3.46 7.02
CA PHE A 62 5.00 -4.63 6.32
C PHE A 62 4.11 -4.96 5.13
N ILE A 63 4.62 -4.79 3.90
CA ILE A 63 3.83 -4.78 2.67
C ILE A 63 4.13 -6.02 1.84
N ASN A 64 3.06 -6.76 1.53
CA ASN A 64 3.04 -7.84 0.56
C ASN A 64 1.71 -7.81 -0.21
N SER A 65 1.61 -6.93 -1.20
CA SER A 65 0.35 -6.65 -1.91
C SER A 65 0.53 -6.57 -3.43
N PRO A 66 -0.37 -7.20 -4.21
CA PRO A 66 -0.47 -6.99 -5.65
C PRO A 66 -1.11 -5.64 -6.03
N GLY A 67 -1.48 -4.82 -5.04
CA GLY A 67 -2.28 -3.61 -5.23
C GLY A 67 -3.78 -3.93 -5.25
N GLY A 68 -4.57 -3.05 -5.84
CA GLY A 68 -6.03 -3.16 -5.85
C GLY A 68 -6.69 -1.81 -6.05
N GLU A 69 -7.77 -1.56 -5.34
CA GLU A 69 -8.59 -0.36 -5.44
C GLU A 69 -7.79 0.91 -5.11
N VAL A 70 -7.84 1.89 -6.02
CA VAL A 70 -7.02 3.11 -5.93
C VAL A 70 -7.43 4.00 -4.77
N THR A 71 -8.73 4.20 -4.54
CA THR A 71 -9.26 5.03 -3.45
C THR A 71 -8.94 4.45 -2.08
N SER A 72 -9.14 3.14 -1.88
CA SER A 72 -8.67 2.43 -0.68
C SER A 72 -7.15 2.56 -0.46
N GLY A 73 -6.35 2.46 -1.52
CA GLY A 73 -4.90 2.63 -1.41
C GLY A 73 -4.48 4.06 -1.08
N PHE A 74 -5.15 5.08 -1.63
CA PHE A 74 -4.93 6.48 -1.23
C PHE A 74 -5.31 6.72 0.22
N SER A 75 -6.41 6.12 0.69
CA SER A 75 -6.81 6.21 2.09
C SER A 75 -5.71 5.74 3.04
N ILE A 76 -5.04 4.63 2.74
CA ILE A 76 -3.89 4.13 3.50
C ILE A 76 -2.69 5.09 3.37
N TYR A 77 -2.35 5.47 2.14
CA TYR A 77 -1.21 6.34 1.85
C TYR A 77 -1.29 7.68 2.58
N ASP A 78 -2.43 8.36 2.51
CA ASP A 78 -2.65 9.66 3.12
C ASP A 78 -2.76 9.55 4.65
N THR A 79 -3.42 8.51 5.18
CA THR A 79 -3.50 8.30 6.64
C THR A 79 -2.11 8.10 7.24
N ALA A 80 -1.28 7.26 6.61
CA ALA A 80 0.09 7.02 7.07
C ALA A 80 0.94 8.30 7.05
N ARG A 81 0.76 9.18 6.06
CA ARG A 81 1.48 10.46 5.97
C ARG A 81 0.94 11.54 6.91
N PHE A 82 -0.34 11.48 7.23
CA PHE A 82 -1.02 12.46 8.07
C PHE A 82 -0.65 12.34 9.55
N VAL A 83 -0.42 11.12 10.03
CA VAL A 83 -0.17 10.88 11.47
C VAL A 83 1.21 11.40 11.91
N GLY A 84 1.33 11.67 13.22
CA GLY A 84 2.55 12.19 13.83
C GLY A 84 3.75 11.21 13.86
N PRO A 85 3.54 9.91 14.14
CA PRO A 85 4.59 8.90 14.10
C PRO A 85 5.38 8.86 12.79
N GLU A 86 6.67 8.54 12.91
CA GLU A 86 7.49 8.25 11.75
C GLU A 86 7.10 6.90 11.13
N ILE A 87 6.73 6.91 9.85
CA ILE A 87 6.40 5.69 9.12
C ILE A 87 7.66 5.09 8.49
N TYR A 88 7.77 3.77 8.63
CA TYR A 88 8.68 2.91 7.89
C TYR A 88 7.87 1.93 7.05
N THR A 89 8.27 1.72 5.80
CA THR A 89 7.68 0.70 4.94
C THR A 89 8.70 -0.41 4.73
N VAL A 90 8.26 -1.66 4.78
CA VAL A 90 9.10 -2.85 4.59
C VAL A 90 8.40 -3.78 3.60
N VAL A 91 8.89 -3.84 2.37
CA VAL A 91 8.34 -4.75 1.36
C VAL A 91 8.93 -6.14 1.56
N THR A 92 8.09 -7.15 1.83
CA THR A 92 8.52 -8.50 2.21
C THR A 92 8.30 -9.58 1.16
N GLY A 93 7.60 -9.24 0.06
CA GLY A 93 7.37 -10.15 -1.07
C GLY A 93 7.04 -9.37 -2.33
N LEU A 94 5.87 -8.74 -2.36
CA LEU A 94 5.41 -7.94 -3.50
C LEU A 94 4.94 -6.55 -3.05
N ALA A 95 5.32 -5.53 -3.81
CA ALA A 95 4.63 -4.25 -3.81
C ALA A 95 4.33 -3.86 -5.26
N ALA A 96 3.14 -4.21 -5.75
CA ALA A 96 2.71 -3.90 -7.12
C ALA A 96 1.56 -2.89 -7.13
N SER A 97 1.48 -2.06 -8.16
CA SER A 97 0.34 -1.16 -8.39
C SER A 97 0.10 -0.24 -7.18
N MET A 98 -1.07 -0.30 -6.55
CA MET A 98 -1.32 0.44 -5.30
C MET A 98 -0.45 -0.02 -4.13
N GLY A 99 0.03 -1.27 -4.12
CA GLY A 99 0.98 -1.76 -3.12
C GLY A 99 2.33 -1.02 -3.20
N SER A 100 2.85 -0.76 -4.40
CA SER A 100 4.05 0.07 -4.56
C SER A 100 3.81 1.53 -4.22
N LEU A 101 2.62 2.07 -4.51
CA LEU A 101 2.29 3.45 -4.12
C LEU A 101 2.19 3.59 -2.59
N ILE A 102 1.52 2.65 -1.90
CA ILE A 102 1.45 2.62 -0.44
C ILE A 102 2.85 2.55 0.17
N ALA A 103 3.79 1.80 -0.43
CA ALA A 103 5.17 1.74 0.04
C ALA A 103 5.90 3.11 0.01
N LEU A 104 5.43 4.05 -0.82
CA LEU A 104 5.95 5.42 -0.89
C LEU A 104 5.36 6.36 0.18
N CYS A 105 4.45 5.90 1.03
CA CYS A 105 3.91 6.76 2.10
C CYS A 105 4.98 7.16 3.13
N ALA A 106 5.99 6.32 3.35
CA ALA A 106 7.14 6.64 4.18
C ALA A 106 8.12 7.58 3.47
N LYS A 107 8.80 8.43 4.24
CA LYS A 107 9.92 9.25 3.75
C LYS A 107 10.94 8.38 3.02
N LYS A 108 11.56 8.89 1.96
CA LYS A 108 12.47 8.12 1.08
C LYS A 108 13.48 7.26 1.84
N GLN A 109 14.13 7.81 2.86
CA GLN A 109 15.14 7.11 3.65
C GLN A 109 14.59 5.93 4.50
N ASN A 110 13.28 5.91 4.77
CA ASN A 110 12.59 4.93 5.61
C ASN A 110 11.90 3.81 4.82
N ARG A 111 12.15 3.72 3.51
CA ARG A 111 11.57 2.71 2.61
C ARG A 111 12.51 1.53 2.46
N LEU A 112 12.13 0.38 3.00
CA LEU A 112 12.96 -0.81 3.09
C LEU A 112 12.36 -1.96 2.26
N ALA A 113 13.20 -2.91 1.86
CA ALA A 113 12.73 -4.17 1.27
C ALA A 113 13.62 -5.35 1.65
N PHE A 114 13.05 -6.55 1.58
CA PHE A 114 13.82 -7.80 1.61
C PHE A 114 14.50 -8.06 0.25
N PRO A 115 15.54 -8.92 0.20
CA PRO A 115 16.33 -9.12 -1.01
C PRO A 115 15.54 -9.73 -2.17
N ASN A 116 14.56 -10.57 -1.85
CA ASN A 116 13.73 -11.26 -2.85
C ASN A 116 12.44 -10.50 -3.19
N SER A 117 12.28 -9.28 -2.68
CA SER A 117 11.09 -8.48 -2.94
C SER A 117 11.01 -8.06 -4.40
N LYS A 118 9.80 -8.09 -4.94
CA LYS A 118 9.46 -7.59 -6.27
C LYS A 118 8.60 -6.35 -6.16
N PHE A 119 8.79 -5.46 -7.14
CA PHE A 119 7.94 -4.29 -7.32
C PHE A 119 7.38 -4.30 -8.74
N LEU A 120 6.19 -3.75 -8.88
CA LEU A 120 5.62 -3.44 -10.19
C LEU A 120 4.93 -2.09 -10.15
N ILE A 121 5.25 -1.24 -11.12
CA ILE A 121 4.51 0.01 -11.35
C ILE A 121 3.87 -0.06 -12.74
N HIS A 122 2.69 0.55 -12.85
CA HIS A 122 1.93 0.69 -14.07
C HIS A 122 0.89 1.80 -13.89
N GLN A 123 0.25 2.19 -14.99
CA GLN A 123 -0.84 3.15 -14.99
C GLN A 123 -2.10 2.57 -14.31
N PRO A 124 -3.01 3.41 -13.80
CA PRO A 124 -4.28 2.92 -13.25
C PRO A 124 -5.10 2.20 -14.32
N LEU A 125 -5.89 1.23 -13.88
CA LEU A 125 -6.79 0.44 -14.72
C LEU A 125 -8.20 0.47 -14.16
N ILE A 126 -9.19 0.42 -15.06
CA ILE A 126 -10.55 0.06 -14.70
C ILE A 126 -10.63 -1.46 -14.76
N SER A 127 -10.90 -2.09 -13.63
CA SER A 127 -11.16 -3.53 -13.58
C SER A 127 -12.55 -3.80 -14.15
N GLY A 128 -12.62 -4.58 -15.24
CA GLY A 128 -13.87 -4.87 -15.95
C GLY A 128 -14.06 -3.98 -17.18
N GLY A 129 -15.31 -3.78 -17.60
CA GLY A 129 -15.66 -2.94 -18.74
C GLY A 129 -16.46 -1.71 -18.30
N LEU A 130 -16.32 -0.62 -19.04
CA LEU A 130 -17.13 0.58 -18.87
C LEU A 130 -18.26 0.58 -19.90
N TYR A 131 -19.50 0.66 -19.43
CA TYR A 131 -20.71 0.65 -20.25
C TYR A 131 -21.66 1.74 -19.77
N GLY A 132 -22.30 2.46 -20.69
CA GLY A 132 -23.19 3.57 -20.34
C GLY A 132 -23.46 4.51 -21.51
N GLN A 133 -24.07 5.67 -21.21
CA GLN A 133 -24.28 6.71 -22.21
C GLN A 133 -22.94 7.30 -22.64
N ALA A 134 -22.87 7.86 -23.85
CA ALA A 134 -21.64 8.49 -24.37
C ALA A 134 -21.08 9.55 -23.39
N SER A 135 -21.95 10.34 -22.76
CA SER A 135 -21.58 11.33 -21.75
C SER A 135 -20.93 10.70 -20.51
N ASP A 136 -21.45 9.57 -20.02
CA ASP A 136 -20.88 8.86 -18.86
C ASP A 136 -19.50 8.27 -19.20
N LEU A 137 -19.37 7.69 -20.39
CA LEU A 137 -18.10 7.15 -20.88
C LEU A 137 -17.02 8.25 -20.92
N GLU A 138 -17.38 9.43 -21.41
CA GLU A 138 -16.47 10.58 -21.47
C GLU A 138 -16.05 11.06 -20.07
N ILE A 139 -16.99 11.12 -19.11
CA ILE A 139 -16.72 11.51 -17.72
C ILE A 139 -15.69 10.57 -17.09
N HIS A 140 -15.90 9.26 -17.18
CA HIS A 140 -15.00 8.27 -16.61
C HIS A 140 -13.63 8.24 -17.30
N ALA A 141 -13.59 8.40 -18.63
CA ALA A 141 -12.33 8.50 -19.37
C ALA A 141 -11.50 9.72 -18.93
N LYS A 142 -12.15 10.89 -18.74
CA LYS A 142 -11.48 12.08 -18.23
C LYS A 142 -10.94 11.89 -16.81
N ASP A 143 -11.71 11.24 -15.94
CA ASP A 143 -11.32 11.00 -14.56
C ASP A 143 -10.11 10.05 -14.45
N ILE A 144 -10.10 8.92 -15.17
CA ILE A 144 -8.96 7.98 -15.13
C ILE A 144 -7.69 8.59 -15.74
N ILE A 145 -7.80 9.44 -16.77
CA ILE A 145 -6.65 10.16 -17.34
C ILE A 145 -6.08 11.15 -16.32
N LYS A 146 -6.94 11.87 -15.60
CA LYS A 146 -6.51 12.76 -14.52
C LYS A 146 -5.82 11.97 -13.40
N LEU A 147 -6.40 10.83 -13.01
CA LEU A 147 -5.84 9.94 -12.01
C LEU A 147 -4.47 9.40 -12.42
N LYS A 148 -4.28 9.00 -13.68
CA LYS A 148 -2.99 8.61 -14.24
C LYS A 148 -1.95 9.73 -14.05
N GLY A 149 -2.33 10.98 -14.34
CA GLY A 149 -1.48 12.15 -14.10
C GLY A 149 -1.08 12.31 -12.63
N THR A 150 -2.05 12.21 -11.71
CA THR A 150 -1.81 12.29 -10.26
C THR A 150 -0.85 11.21 -9.78
N ILE A 151 -1.07 9.96 -10.16
CA ILE A 151 -0.22 8.82 -9.75
C ILE A 151 1.21 8.99 -10.28
N ASN A 152 1.38 9.38 -11.55
CA ASN A 152 2.70 9.60 -12.12
C ASN A 152 3.45 10.76 -11.44
N LYS A 153 2.74 11.83 -11.08
CA LYS A 153 3.33 12.94 -10.32
C LYS A 153 3.82 12.47 -8.95
N LEU A 154 3.01 11.70 -8.23
CA LEU A 154 3.40 11.13 -6.92
C LEU A 154 4.64 10.25 -7.03
N TYR A 155 4.69 9.34 -8.01
CA TYR A 155 5.88 8.51 -8.24
C TYR A 155 7.10 9.38 -8.57
N ALA A 156 6.98 10.41 -9.41
CA ALA A 156 8.09 11.29 -9.75
C ALA A 156 8.64 12.02 -8.52
N GLU A 157 7.75 12.63 -7.73
CA GLU A 157 8.10 13.34 -6.48
C GLU A 157 8.77 12.41 -5.47
N GLU A 158 8.19 11.22 -5.25
CA GLU A 158 8.66 10.31 -4.21
C GLU A 158 9.92 9.53 -4.61
N THR A 159 10.13 9.25 -5.89
CA THR A 159 11.33 8.56 -6.38
C THR A 159 12.48 9.53 -6.67
N GLY A 160 12.17 10.79 -6.99
CA GLY A 160 13.12 11.79 -7.48
C GLY A 160 13.46 11.62 -8.97
N ARG A 161 12.62 10.90 -9.72
CA ARG A 161 12.72 10.77 -11.19
C ARG A 161 11.98 11.90 -11.88
N SER A 162 12.35 12.18 -13.14
CA SER A 162 11.57 13.12 -13.95
C SER A 162 10.16 12.57 -14.18
N PHE A 163 9.20 13.47 -14.40
CA PHE A 163 7.83 13.07 -14.70
C PHE A 163 7.78 12.23 -15.99
N GLU A 164 8.57 12.59 -17.00
CA GLU A 164 8.67 11.89 -18.27
C GLU A 164 9.21 10.47 -18.11
N ASP A 165 10.24 10.27 -17.27
CA ASP A 165 10.78 8.95 -16.98
C ASP A 165 9.75 8.06 -16.30
N VAL A 166 8.98 8.61 -15.36
CA VAL A 166 7.91 7.88 -14.68
C VAL A 166 6.78 7.54 -15.64
N VAL A 167 6.32 8.48 -16.48
CA VAL A 167 5.28 8.22 -17.49
C VAL A 167 5.67 7.06 -18.41
N LYS A 168 6.93 7.02 -18.86
CA LYS A 168 7.45 5.90 -19.67
C LYS A 168 7.49 4.60 -18.86
N ALA A 169 7.93 4.68 -17.61
CA ALA A 169 8.08 3.52 -16.73
C ALA A 169 6.74 2.92 -16.29
N THR A 170 5.65 3.69 -16.25
CA THR A 170 4.31 3.24 -15.85
C THR A 170 3.39 2.95 -17.05
N ASP A 171 3.80 3.21 -18.29
CA ASP A 171 2.89 3.01 -19.44
C ASP A 171 2.48 1.54 -19.61
N ARG A 172 3.33 0.59 -19.21
CA ARG A 172 3.01 -0.84 -19.10
C ARG A 172 3.58 -1.37 -17.80
N ASP A 173 3.25 -2.60 -17.49
CA ASP A 173 3.83 -3.34 -16.37
C ASP A 173 5.36 -3.28 -16.42
N LYS A 174 5.95 -2.59 -15.46
CA LYS A 174 7.39 -2.56 -15.25
C LYS A 174 7.73 -3.21 -13.93
N TRP A 175 8.36 -4.37 -14.03
CA TRP A 175 8.86 -5.13 -12.89
C TRP A 175 10.22 -4.63 -12.45
N PHE A 176 10.47 -4.70 -11.15
CA PHE A 176 11.77 -4.46 -10.54
C PHE A 176 12.05 -5.55 -9.51
N ASP A 177 13.29 -6.04 -9.47
CA ASP A 177 13.83 -6.63 -8.24
C ASP A 177 14.17 -5.56 -7.20
N ALA A 178 14.63 -6.00 -6.01
CA ALA A 178 14.93 -5.09 -4.92
C ALA A 178 16.07 -4.10 -5.25
N ALA A 179 17.08 -4.50 -6.04
CA ALA A 179 18.18 -3.64 -6.43
C ALA A 179 17.71 -2.59 -7.46
N GLU A 180 16.98 -3.02 -8.49
CA GLU A 180 16.38 -2.14 -9.48
C GLU A 180 15.39 -1.16 -8.83
N ALA A 181 14.60 -1.61 -7.84
CA ALA A 181 13.68 -0.76 -7.10
C ALA A 181 14.42 0.31 -6.29
N LYS A 182 15.55 -0.04 -5.68
CA LYS A 182 16.42 0.91 -4.97
C LYS A 182 17.00 1.95 -5.94
N ASP A 183 17.52 1.51 -7.08
CA ASP A 183 18.11 2.39 -8.10
C ASP A 183 17.05 3.29 -8.75
N PHE A 184 15.83 2.78 -8.95
CA PHE A 184 14.70 3.58 -9.43
C PHE A 184 14.26 4.62 -8.40
N GLY A 185 14.51 4.36 -7.11
CA GLY A 185 14.18 5.24 -5.99
C GLY A 185 12.91 4.83 -5.25
N LEU A 186 12.36 3.63 -5.48
CA LEU A 186 11.19 3.11 -4.75
C LEU A 186 11.51 2.78 -3.29
N ILE A 187 12.75 2.35 -3.01
CA ILE A 187 13.25 2.07 -1.66
C ILE A 187 14.62 2.73 -1.44
N SER A 188 15.04 2.89 -0.18
CA SER A 188 16.37 3.37 0.18
C SER A 188 17.34 2.23 0.49
N LYS A 189 16.85 1.14 1.09
CA LYS A 189 17.71 0.09 1.63
C LYS A 189 17.10 -1.31 1.50
N ILE A 190 17.94 -2.26 1.14
CA ILE A 190 17.63 -3.68 1.21
C ILE A 190 18.15 -4.20 2.55
N ILE A 191 17.31 -4.93 3.30
CA ILE A 191 17.62 -5.47 4.62
C ILE A 191 17.48 -6.98 4.65
N THR A 192 18.32 -7.66 5.44
CA THR A 192 18.39 -9.12 5.60
C THR A 192 18.15 -9.58 7.03
N GLY A 193 18.06 -8.66 7.99
CA GLY A 193 17.96 -8.98 9.42
C GLY A 193 17.12 -7.95 10.19
N PHE A 194 16.53 -8.40 11.30
CA PHE A 194 15.68 -7.57 12.16
C PHE A 194 16.46 -6.45 12.86
N ASP A 195 17.73 -6.68 13.15
CA ASP A 195 18.67 -5.69 13.69
C ASP A 195 18.87 -4.47 12.79
N GLN A 196 18.57 -4.61 11.49
CA GLN A 196 18.67 -3.56 10.49
C GLN A 196 17.40 -2.73 10.36
N LEU A 197 16.30 -3.12 11.03
CA LEU A 197 15.16 -2.23 11.22
C LEU A 197 15.59 -1.08 12.15
N PRO A 198 15.40 0.17 11.73
CA PRO A 198 15.81 1.31 12.52
C PRO A 198 15.10 1.29 13.87
N LYS A 199 15.89 1.22 14.95
CA LYS A 199 15.39 1.28 16.32
C LYS A 199 15.43 2.73 16.77
N LYS A 200 14.33 3.24 17.31
CA LYS A 200 14.32 4.41 18.19
C LYS A 200 14.01 3.93 19.59
#